data_AF-A0A5C5R822-F1
#
_entry.id   AF-A0A5C5R822-F1
#
_cell.length_a   1.000
_cell.length_b   1.000
_cell.length_c   1.000
_cell.angle_alpha   90.00
_cell.angle_beta   90.00
_cell.angle_gamma   90.00
#
_symmetry.space_group_name_H-M   'P 1'
#
loop_
_entity.id
_entity.type
_entity.pdbx_description
1 polymer ?
#
loop_
_entity_poly.entity_id
_entity_poly.type
_entity_poly.pdbx_seq_one_letter_code
_entity_poly.pdbx_strand_id
1 'polypeptide(L)'
;VELLLGALGACKTMVFNAYAAQKKIPYESCHIEVEGDFDSAGYMGDPTVPIGFSEIRTIYHHSTSADRATIDAMIAHVEHHCPVAATIDVAPKKSVVVNLCKDS
;
A
#
# COMPACT_ATOMS: atom_id res chain seq x y z
N VAL A 1 -11.05 -5.85 -5.15
CA VAL A 1 -10.16 -5.35 -4.06
C VAL A 1 -8.74 -5.05 -4.53
N GLU A 2 -8.33 -5.55 -5.70
CA GLU A 2 -7.00 -5.34 -6.30
C GLU A 2 -6.60 -3.87 -6.44
N LEU A 3 -7.56 -2.96 -6.67
CA LEU A 3 -7.30 -1.52 -6.72
C LEU A 3 -6.65 -0.97 -5.45
N LEU A 4 -6.94 -1.56 -4.28
CA LEU A 4 -6.27 -1.18 -3.03
C LEU A 4 -4.78 -1.55 -3.07
N LEU A 5 -4.44 -2.75 -3.53
CA LEU A 5 -3.04 -3.19 -3.67
C LEU A 5 -2.30 -2.34 -4.70
N GLY A 6 -2.96 -2.02 -5.83
CA GLY A 6 -2.43 -1.11 -6.82
C GLY A 6 -2.17 0.30 -6.26
N ALA A 7 -3.09 0.83 -5.46
CA ALA A 7 -2.92 2.11 -4.79
C ALA A 7 -1.77 2.08 -3.76
N LEU A 8 -1.64 0.97 -3.01
CA LEU A 8 -0.56 0.76 -2.05
C LEU A 8 0.81 0.73 -2.75
N GLY A 9 0.95 -0.08 -3.80
CA GLY A 9 2.19 -0.17 -4.60
C GLY A 9 2.55 1.16 -5.25
N ALA A 10 1.60 1.84 -5.87
CA ALA A 10 1.81 3.16 -6.48
C ALA A 10 2.24 4.21 -5.45
N CYS A 11 1.59 4.22 -4.28
CA CYS A 11 1.94 5.13 -3.20
C CYS A 11 3.36 4.90 -2.69
N LYS A 12 3.75 3.65 -2.43
CA LYS A 12 5.11 3.27 -2.05
C LYS A 12 6.14 3.70 -3.11
N THR A 13 5.84 3.48 -4.40
CA THR A 13 6.70 3.91 -5.51
C THR A 13 6.88 5.43 -5.55
N MET A 14 5.83 6.21 -5.31
CA MET A 14 5.96 7.67 -5.24
C MET A 14 6.87 8.11 -4.10
N VAL A 15 6.70 7.53 -2.90
CA VAL A 15 7.53 7.86 -1.73
C VAL A 15 8.99 7.48 -1.99
N PHE A 16 9.22 6.30 -2.58
CA PHE A 16 10.54 5.84 -2.99
C PHE A 16 11.22 6.86 -3.91
N ASN A 17 10.54 7.26 -5.00
CA ASN A 17 11.09 8.20 -5.98
C ASN A 17 11.39 9.57 -5.36
N ALA A 18 10.48 10.07 -4.50
CA ALA A 18 10.67 11.33 -3.82
C ALA A 18 11.88 11.30 -2.88
N TYR A 19 12.04 10.23 -2.11
CA TYR A 19 13.16 10.07 -1.18
C TYR A 19 14.50 9.89 -1.92
N ALA A 20 14.52 9.05 -2.96
CA ALA A 20 15.70 8.83 -3.79
C ALA A 20 16.18 10.14 -4.43
N ALA A 21 15.25 10.96 -4.96
CA ALA A 21 15.57 12.27 -5.50
C ALA A 21 16.12 13.24 -4.43
N GLN A 22 15.48 13.31 -3.25
CA GLN A 22 15.91 14.17 -2.15
C GLN A 22 17.32 13.82 -1.65
N LYS A 23 17.62 12.51 -1.54
CA LYS A 23 18.88 12.00 -1.01
C LYS A 23 19.94 11.75 -2.09
N LYS A 24 19.58 11.98 -3.37
CA LYS A 24 20.43 11.68 -4.53
C LYS A 24 20.93 10.24 -4.55
N ILE A 25 20.06 9.30 -4.16
CA ILE A 25 20.36 7.86 -4.17
C ILE A 25 20.29 7.38 -5.63
N PRO A 26 21.37 6.81 -6.19
CA PRO A 26 21.34 6.30 -7.55
C PRO A 26 20.52 5.00 -7.61
N TYR A 27 19.67 4.85 -8.61
CA TYR A 27 19.02 3.57 -8.95
C TYR A 27 18.73 3.54 -10.45
N GLU A 28 18.78 2.35 -11.02
CA GLU A 28 18.48 2.11 -12.43
C GLU A 28 17.00 1.75 -12.61
N SER A 29 16.48 0.93 -11.69
CA SER A 29 15.09 0.50 -11.70
C SER A 29 14.60 0.21 -10.28
N CYS A 30 13.31 0.44 -10.05
CA CYS A 30 12.59 0.01 -8.86
C CYS A 30 11.22 -0.50 -9.28
N HIS A 31 10.92 -1.72 -8.89
CA HIS A 31 9.64 -2.39 -9.09
C HIS A 31 9.15 -2.88 -7.73
N ILE A 32 7.95 -2.45 -7.35
CA ILE A 32 7.32 -2.79 -6.08
C ILE A 32 6.12 -3.65 -6.41
N GLU A 33 6.19 -4.91 -6.01
CA GLU A 33 5.10 -5.87 -6.13
C GLU A 33 4.33 -5.92 -4.81
N VAL A 34 2.99 -5.99 -4.91
CA VAL A 34 2.11 -6.06 -3.75
C VAL A 34 1.13 -7.21 -3.95
N GLU A 35 1.17 -8.18 -3.05
CA GLU A 35 0.27 -9.33 -3.02
C GLU A 35 -0.69 -9.20 -1.84
N GLY A 36 -1.85 -9.85 -1.94
CA GLY A 36 -2.76 -9.97 -0.80
C GLY A 36 -3.60 -11.22 -0.86
N ASP A 37 -3.84 -11.82 0.30
CA ASP A 37 -4.68 -13.00 0.45
C ASP A 37 -6.12 -12.56 0.71
N PHE A 38 -7.02 -12.97 -0.18
CA PHE A 38 -8.42 -12.58 -0.14
C PHE A 38 -9.32 -13.80 -0.37
N ASP A 39 -10.24 -14.02 0.56
CA ASP A 39 -11.29 -15.03 0.44
C ASP A 39 -12.65 -14.34 0.27
N SER A 40 -13.30 -14.58 -0.87
CA SER A 40 -14.58 -13.96 -1.21
C SER A 40 -15.74 -14.44 -0.33
N ALA A 41 -15.60 -15.57 0.38
CA ALA A 41 -16.64 -16.10 1.26
C ALA A 41 -17.06 -15.08 2.34
N GLY A 42 -16.11 -14.33 2.90
CA GLY A 42 -16.39 -13.29 3.90
C GLY A 42 -17.28 -12.17 3.34
N TYR A 43 -16.95 -11.68 2.14
CA TYR A 43 -17.79 -10.70 1.43
C TYR A 43 -19.18 -11.28 1.06
N MET A 44 -19.25 -12.58 0.77
CA MET A 44 -20.50 -13.27 0.44
C MET A 44 -21.36 -13.64 1.67
N GLY A 45 -20.89 -13.36 2.88
CA GLY A 45 -21.67 -13.48 4.12
C GLY A 45 -21.27 -14.62 5.05
N ASP A 46 -20.16 -15.32 4.80
CA ASP A 46 -19.59 -16.24 5.79
C ASP A 46 -18.99 -15.45 6.96
N PRO A 47 -19.53 -15.57 8.19
CA PRO A 47 -19.05 -14.80 9.34
C PRO A 47 -17.70 -15.30 9.90
N THR A 48 -17.21 -16.46 9.44
CA THR A 48 -15.95 -17.05 9.90
C THR A 48 -14.74 -16.57 9.11
N VAL A 49 -14.98 -15.92 7.96
CA VAL A 49 -13.96 -15.44 7.05
C VAL A 49 -13.88 -13.91 7.11
N PRO A 50 -12.67 -13.31 7.26
CA PRO A 50 -12.52 -11.87 7.18
C PRO A 50 -13.03 -11.30 5.85
N ILE A 51 -13.71 -10.15 5.90
CA ILE A 51 -14.26 -9.49 4.69
C ILE A 51 -13.15 -8.85 3.83
N GLY A 52 -12.03 -8.46 4.44
CA GLY A 52 -10.89 -7.83 3.77
C GLY A 52 -9.73 -8.79 3.53
N PHE A 53 -8.59 -8.26 3.12
CA PHE A 53 -7.35 -9.03 3.02
C PHE A 53 -6.95 -9.59 4.39
N SER A 54 -6.58 -10.88 4.46
CA SER A 54 -6.03 -11.49 5.68
C SER A 54 -4.55 -11.22 5.84
N GLU A 55 -3.85 -11.03 4.72
CA GLU A 55 -2.44 -10.67 4.67
C GLU A 55 -2.18 -9.81 3.43
N ILE A 56 -1.25 -8.86 3.56
CA ILE A 56 -0.70 -8.09 2.44
C ILE A 56 0.81 -8.18 2.53
N ARG A 57 1.47 -8.49 1.41
CA ARG A 57 2.93 -8.61 1.31
C ARG A 57 3.43 -7.62 0.28
N THR A 58 4.54 -6.94 0.58
CA THR A 58 5.21 -6.04 -0.36
C THR A 58 6.59 -6.59 -0.67
N ILE A 59 6.91 -6.72 -1.95
CA ILE A 59 8.19 -7.24 -2.43
C ILE A 59 8.89 -6.14 -3.24
N TYR A 60 10.10 -5.81 -2.83
CA TYR A 60 10.91 -4.76 -3.45
C TYR A 60 11.96 -5.36 -4.37
N HIS A 61 11.84 -5.07 -5.66
CA HIS A 61 12.85 -5.36 -6.67
C HIS A 61 13.52 -4.05 -7.10
N HIS A 62 14.85 -3.99 -7.04
CA HIS A 62 15.56 -2.78 -7.46
C HIS A 62 16.95 -3.13 -8.00
N SER A 63 17.42 -2.31 -8.94
CA SER A 63 18.81 -2.32 -9.42
C SER A 63 19.46 -0.98 -9.06
N THR A 64 20.60 -1.03 -8.38
CA THR A 64 21.28 0.14 -7.81
C THR A 64 22.75 -0.15 -7.55
N SER A 65 23.57 0.91 -7.61
CA SER A 65 24.97 0.90 -7.16
C SER A 65 25.14 1.39 -5.72
N ALA A 66 24.06 1.79 -5.04
CA ALA A 66 24.10 2.18 -3.64
C ALA A 66 24.37 0.97 -2.73
N ASP A 67 24.98 1.22 -1.57
CA ASP A 67 25.23 0.15 -0.60
C ASP A 67 23.94 -0.36 0.05
N ARG A 68 24.04 -1.55 0.65
CA ARG A 68 22.92 -2.22 1.29
C ARG A 68 22.27 -1.38 2.40
N ALA A 69 23.09 -0.68 3.20
CA ALA A 69 22.61 0.13 4.30
C ALA A 69 21.75 1.32 3.81
N THR A 70 22.14 1.94 2.71
CA THR A 70 21.39 3.02 2.06
C THR A 70 20.05 2.52 1.55
N ILE A 71 20.02 1.35 0.93
CA ILE A 71 18.78 0.73 0.45
C ILE A 71 17.87 0.35 1.61
N ASP A 72 18.38 -0.31 2.65
CA ASP A 72 17.57 -0.68 3.82
C ASP A 72 16.96 0.57 4.48
N ALA A 73 17.73 1.64 4.61
CA ALA A 73 17.24 2.92 5.14
C ALA A 73 16.17 3.56 4.24
N MET A 74 16.32 3.47 2.91
CA MET A 74 15.33 3.95 1.96
C MET A 74 14.02 3.15 2.04
N ILE A 75 14.09 1.81 2.09
CA ILE A 75 12.89 0.97 2.21
C ILE A 75 12.20 1.22 3.55
N ALA A 76 12.94 1.31 4.66
CA ALA A 76 12.39 1.66 5.96
C ALA A 76 11.69 3.04 5.94
N HIS A 77 12.26 4.01 5.20
CA HIS A 77 11.60 5.29 5.00
C HIS A 77 10.27 5.15 4.23
N VAL A 78 10.26 4.39 3.13
CA VAL A 78 9.05 4.14 2.34
C VAL A 78 7.94 3.48 3.17
N GLU A 79 8.28 2.45 3.95
CA GLU A 79 7.33 1.76 4.83
C GLU A 79 6.72 2.70 5.86
N HIS A 80 7.52 3.59 6.47
CA HIS A 80 7.01 4.53 7.48
C HIS A 80 6.28 5.76 6.93
N HIS A 81 6.49 6.13 5.66
CA HIS A 81 6.00 7.40 5.11
C HIS A 81 4.93 7.24 4.03
N CYS A 82 4.55 6.01 3.68
CA CYS A 82 3.47 5.74 2.74
C CYS A 82 2.09 6.07 3.36
N PRO A 83 1.34 7.09 2.88
CA PRO A 83 0.04 7.43 3.47
C PRO A 83 -1.01 6.33 3.30
N VAL A 84 -0.95 5.55 2.20
CA VAL A 84 -1.87 4.43 1.98
C VAL A 84 -1.59 3.31 2.98
N ALA A 85 -0.32 2.94 3.21
CA ALA A 85 0.05 1.97 4.25
C ALA A 85 -0.42 2.43 5.62
N ALA A 86 -0.13 3.68 6.01
CA ALA A 86 -0.58 4.24 7.28
C ALA A 86 -2.11 4.21 7.46
N THR A 87 -2.88 4.40 6.38
CA THR A 87 -4.35 4.33 6.39
C THR A 87 -4.88 2.90 6.56
N ILE A 88 -4.14 1.91 6.06
CA ILE A 88 -4.44 0.48 6.22
C ILE A 88 -4.12 0.05 7.66
N ASP A 89 -2.95 0.45 8.17
CA ASP A 89 -2.48 0.10 9.51
C ASP A 89 -3.33 0.77 10.61
N VAL A 90 -3.72 2.03 10.36
CA VAL A 90 -4.53 2.83 11.28
C VAL A 90 -5.79 3.28 10.57
N ALA A 91 -6.88 2.54 10.81
CA ALA A 91 -8.16 2.83 10.20
C ALA A 91 -8.65 4.26 10.57
N PRO A 92 -8.93 5.12 9.58
CA PRO A 92 -9.46 6.44 9.86
C PRO A 92 -10.92 6.35 10.32
N LYS A 93 -11.39 7.40 10.99
CA LYS A 93 -12.83 7.54 11.29
C LYS A 93 -13.61 7.60 9.98
N LYS A 94 -14.55 6.67 9.81
CA LYS A 94 -15.50 6.65 8.69
C LYS A 94 -16.88 7.08 9.19
N SER A 95 -17.57 7.92 8.43
CA SER A 95 -18.95 8.32 8.69
C SER A 95 -19.80 8.06 7.44
N VAL A 96 -21.04 7.64 7.65
CA VAL A 96 -22.00 7.37 6.57
C VAL A 96 -23.18 8.33 6.72
N VAL A 97 -23.56 8.96 5.62
CA VAL A 97 -24.76 9.81 5.53
C VAL A 97 -25.66 9.23 4.46
N VAL A 98 -26.94 9.02 4.79
CA VAL A 98 -27.95 8.53 3.86
C VAL A 98 -28.88 9.68 3.51
N ASN A 99 -28.83 10.13 2.25
CA ASN A 99 -29.75 11.13 1.72
C ASN A 99 -30.84 10.40 0.92
N LEU A 100 -32.09 10.48 1.37
CA LEU A 100 -33.22 9.95 0.63
C LEU A 100 -33.73 11.02 -0.33
N CYS A 101 -33.42 10.87 -1.62
CA CYS A 101 -34.12 11.60 -2.67
C CYS A 101 -35.55 11.04 -2.73
N LYS A 102 -36.55 11.86 -2.43
CA LYS A 102 -37.93 11.53 -2.77
C LYS A 102 -38.16 12.02 -4.19
N ASP A 103 -38.50 11.11 -5.09
CA ASP A 103 -38.97 11.47 -6.44
C ASP A 103 -40.19 12.39 -6.29
N SER A 104 -40.13 13.54 -6.97
CA SER A 104 -41.23 14.50 -7.09
C SER A 104 -42.17 14.11 -8.21
#